data_AF-A0A131Y4G7-F1
#
_entry.id   AF-A0A131Y4G7-F1
#
_cell.length_a   1.000
_cell.length_b   1.000
_cell.length_c   1.000
_cell.angle_alpha   90.00
_cell.angle_beta   90.00
_cell.angle_gamma   90.00
#
_symmetry.space_group_name_H-M   'P 1'
#
loop_
_entity.id
_entity.type
_entity.pdbx_description
1 polymer ?
#
loop_
_entity_poly.entity_id
_entity_poly.type
_entity_poly.pdbx_seq_one_letter_code
_entity_poly.pdbx_strand_id
1 'polypeptide(L)'
;GYTVYAALKKPKCQKYRAALTEEDKTATVSLAQDNYFLVKQLDRGGLLYSTMFAVNAMTHNYVVAQELSKQAECMKVPIQRQFVSELTMELLSTNETSDFDACEEGHTSELVLKNLFWCSTNIVLKNYCGKVNEKLMRLIASQRKENVKP
;
A
#
# COMPACT_ATOMS: atom_id res chain seq x y z
N GLY A 1 -5.40 -0.14 6.12
CA GLY A 1 -5.47 1.00 7.05
C GLY A 1 -5.16 2.33 6.39
N TYR A 2 -3.91 2.80 6.46
CA TYR A 2 -3.53 4.17 6.05
C TYR A 2 -3.82 4.48 4.57
N THR A 3 -3.50 3.56 3.65
CA THR A 3 -3.78 3.75 2.22
C THR A 3 -5.28 3.87 1.95
N VAL A 4 -6.09 3.03 2.59
CA VAL A 4 -7.56 3.10 2.51
C VAL A 4 -8.06 4.45 3.03
N TYR A 5 -7.54 4.92 4.17
CA TYR A 5 -7.87 6.25 4.68
C TYR A 5 -7.55 7.35 3.66
N ALA A 6 -6.37 7.30 3.02
CA ALA A 6 -5.99 8.27 2.00
C ALA A 6 -6.90 8.19 0.75
N ALA A 7 -7.24 6.98 0.30
CA ALA A 7 -8.12 6.74 -0.84
C ALA A 7 -9.55 7.23 -0.59
N LEU A 8 -10.01 7.25 0.66
CA LEU A 8 -11.35 7.71 1.06
C LEU A 8 -11.45 9.22 1.33
N LYS A 9 -10.36 9.99 1.21
CA LYS A 9 -10.42 11.44 1.49
C LYS A 9 -11.26 12.23 0.47
N LYS A 10 -11.34 11.77 -0.77
CA LYS A 10 -12.01 12.47 -1.88
C LYS A 10 -13.39 11.88 -2.24
N PRO A 11 -13.53 10.57 -2.47
CA PRO A 11 -14.81 10.00 -2.87
C PRO A 11 -15.77 9.95 -1.68
N LYS A 12 -17.02 10.38 -1.89
CA LYS A 12 -18.10 10.29 -0.89
C LYS A 12 -19.05 9.10 -1.12
N CYS A 13 -18.87 8.37 -2.22
CA CYS A 13 -19.70 7.23 -2.57
C CYS A 13 -19.62 6.10 -1.51
N GLN A 14 -20.79 5.65 -1.05
CA GLN A 14 -20.89 4.57 -0.07
C GLN A 14 -20.38 3.23 -0.63
N LYS A 15 -20.66 2.89 -1.89
CA LYS A 15 -20.14 1.66 -2.52
C LYS A 15 -18.61 1.65 -2.56
N TYR A 16 -17.98 2.78 -2.91
CA TYR A 16 -16.52 2.93 -2.88
C TYR A 16 -15.97 2.72 -1.46
N ARG A 17 -16.67 3.25 -0.45
CA ARG A 17 -16.30 3.07 0.96
C ARG A 17 -16.44 1.61 1.39
N ALA A 18 -17.58 0.98 1.14
CA ALA A 18 -17.87 -0.41 1.48
C ALA A 18 -16.90 -1.39 0.82
N ALA A 19 -16.44 -1.10 -0.40
CA ALA A 19 -15.43 -1.90 -1.07
C ALA A 19 -14.07 -1.89 -0.36
N LEU A 20 -13.76 -0.84 0.40
CA LEU A 20 -12.45 -0.65 1.04
C LEU A 20 -12.45 -0.82 2.55
N THR A 21 -13.59 -0.67 3.21
CA THR A 21 -13.71 -0.75 4.67
C THR A 21 -14.84 -1.65 5.11
N GLU A 22 -14.58 -2.44 6.15
CA GLU A 22 -15.61 -3.16 6.88
C GLU A 22 -16.46 -2.16 7.68
N GLU A 23 -17.78 -2.09 7.41
CA GLU A 23 -18.69 -1.17 8.11
C GLU A 23 -19.04 -1.65 9.53
N ASP A 24 -19.08 -2.97 9.74
CA ASP A 24 -19.46 -3.55 11.03
C ASP A 24 -18.25 -4.11 11.81
N LYS A 25 -17.87 -3.40 12.87
CA LYS A 25 -16.80 -3.82 13.80
C LYS A 25 -17.22 -5.00 14.69
N THR A 26 -18.51 -5.33 14.71
CA THR A 26 -19.20 -6.17 15.71
C THR A 26 -20.01 -7.35 15.16
N ALA A 27 -20.37 -7.40 13.87
CA ALA A 27 -21.25 -8.47 13.34
C ALA A 27 -20.56 -9.68 12.70
N THR A 28 -19.27 -9.61 12.32
CA THR A 28 -18.54 -10.76 11.73
C THR A 28 -17.61 -11.43 12.75
N VAL A 29 -18.16 -11.68 13.94
CA VAL A 29 -17.44 -12.23 15.10
C VAL A 29 -17.29 -13.75 14.95
N SER A 30 -16.20 -14.17 14.29
CA SER A 30 -15.52 -15.46 14.49
C SER A 30 -14.30 -15.55 13.56
N LEU A 31 -14.47 -15.38 12.25
CA LEU A 31 -13.38 -15.47 11.24
C LEU A 31 -12.62 -14.15 11.00
N ALA A 32 -13.26 -12.99 11.18
CA ALA A 32 -12.62 -11.70 10.98
C ALA A 32 -11.69 -11.30 12.15
N GLN A 33 -11.78 -11.99 13.31
CA GLN A 33 -10.97 -11.65 14.48
C GLN A 33 -9.48 -11.91 14.26
N ASP A 34 -9.13 -12.99 13.57
CA ASP A 34 -7.72 -13.36 13.33
C ASP A 34 -7.06 -12.43 12.31
N ASN A 35 -7.74 -12.13 11.19
CA ASN A 35 -7.21 -11.26 10.14
C ASN A 35 -6.97 -9.82 10.61
N TYR A 36 -7.70 -9.37 11.64
CA TYR A 36 -7.59 -8.00 12.16
C TYR A 36 -6.99 -7.92 13.57
N PHE A 37 -6.43 -9.01 14.10
CA PHE A 37 -5.88 -9.06 15.46
C PHE A 37 -4.87 -7.93 15.72
N LEU A 38 -3.91 -7.75 14.82
CA LEU A 38 -2.90 -6.68 14.92
C LEU A 38 -3.53 -5.28 14.84
N VAL A 39 -4.54 -5.09 14.00
CA VAL A 39 -5.24 -3.80 13.90
C VAL A 39 -5.93 -3.50 15.23
N LYS A 40 -6.61 -4.47 15.83
CA LYS A 40 -7.29 -4.30 17.13
C LYS A 40 -6.33 -3.96 18.26
N GLN A 41 -5.16 -4.61 18.30
CA GLN A 41 -4.15 -4.32 19.34
C GLN A 41 -3.55 -2.91 19.20
N LEU A 42 -3.46 -2.39 17.97
CA LEU A 42 -2.84 -1.09 17.68
C LEU A 42 -3.87 0.04 17.57
N ASP A 43 -5.16 -0.27 17.47
CA ASP A 43 -6.22 0.71 17.27
C ASP A 43 -6.43 1.55 18.53
N ARG A 44 -6.27 2.86 18.36
CA ARG A 44 -6.57 3.88 19.38
C ARG A 44 -7.87 4.64 19.07
N GLY A 45 -8.77 4.02 18.30
CA GLY A 45 -10.07 4.56 17.89
C GLY A 45 -10.09 5.23 16.51
N GLY A 46 -9.03 5.06 15.71
CA GLY A 46 -8.85 5.77 14.43
C GLY A 46 -8.38 4.90 13.28
N LEU A 47 -8.10 3.62 13.50
CA LEU A 47 -7.68 2.72 12.42
C LEU A 47 -8.88 2.21 11.63
N LEU A 48 -8.74 2.24 10.30
CA LEU A 48 -9.71 1.65 9.39
C LEU A 48 -9.43 0.16 9.20
N TYR A 49 -10.47 -0.64 9.40
CA TYR A 49 -10.51 -2.07 9.10
C TYR A 49 -10.75 -2.22 7.60
N SER A 50 -9.71 -2.63 6.89
CA SER A 50 -9.73 -2.70 5.43
C SER A 50 -10.28 -4.04 4.99
N THR A 51 -11.12 -4.06 3.96
CA THR A 51 -11.64 -5.31 3.37
C THR A 51 -10.50 -6.18 2.85
N MET A 52 -10.77 -7.48 2.70
CA MET A 52 -9.80 -8.41 2.08
C MET A 52 -9.48 -8.03 0.63
N PHE A 53 -10.42 -7.46 -0.12
CA PHE A 53 -10.15 -6.87 -1.43
C PHE A 53 -9.02 -5.85 -1.36
N ALA A 54 -9.15 -4.86 -0.46
CA ALA A 54 -8.13 -3.83 -0.29
C ALA A 54 -6.80 -4.40 0.21
N VAL A 55 -6.82 -5.37 1.13
CA VAL A 55 -5.61 -6.03 1.65
C VAL A 55 -4.89 -6.81 0.54
N ASN A 56 -5.63 -7.57 -0.28
CA ASN A 56 -5.07 -8.37 -1.36
C ASN A 56 -4.46 -7.48 -2.45
N ALA A 57 -5.19 -6.46 -2.91
CA ALA A 57 -4.68 -5.50 -3.88
C ALA A 57 -3.39 -4.83 -3.39
N MET A 58 -3.39 -4.39 -2.12
CA MET A 58 -2.23 -3.79 -1.48
C MET A 58 -1.03 -4.73 -1.35
N THR A 59 -1.29 -6.01 -1.09
CA THR A 59 -0.25 -7.04 -0.96
C THR A 59 0.44 -7.29 -2.30
N HIS A 60 -0.33 -7.38 -3.39
CA HIS A 60 0.22 -7.48 -4.73
C HIS A 60 1.10 -6.28 -5.06
N ASN A 61 0.58 -5.05 -4.86
CA ASN A 61 1.37 -3.85 -5.12
C ASN A 61 2.61 -3.75 -4.22
N TYR A 62 2.52 -4.21 -2.97
CA TYR A 62 3.68 -4.26 -2.07
C TYR A 62 4.78 -5.16 -2.62
N VAL A 63 4.44 -6.38 -3.08
CA VAL A 63 5.41 -7.32 -3.66
C VAL A 63 6.06 -6.71 -4.90
N VAL A 64 5.26 -6.19 -5.84
CA VAL A 64 5.77 -5.57 -7.07
C VAL A 64 6.68 -4.39 -6.76
N ALA A 65 6.22 -3.45 -5.93
CA ALA A 65 7.01 -2.27 -5.55
C ALA A 65 8.28 -2.65 -4.79
N GLN A 66 8.22 -3.65 -3.91
CA GLN A 66 9.37 -4.11 -3.16
C GLN A 66 10.42 -4.74 -4.07
N GLU A 67 10.04 -5.64 -4.98
CA GLU A 67 11.00 -6.28 -5.88
C GLU A 67 11.60 -5.28 -6.86
N LEU A 68 10.79 -4.40 -7.45
CA LEU A 68 11.27 -3.36 -8.36
C LEU A 68 12.22 -2.38 -7.65
N SER A 69 11.95 -2.03 -6.39
CA SER A 69 12.83 -1.12 -5.64
C SER A 69 14.26 -1.64 -5.48
N LYS A 70 14.47 -2.96 -5.57
CA LYS A 70 15.82 -3.56 -5.51
C LYS A 70 16.57 -3.44 -6.85
N GLN A 71 15.87 -3.19 -7.94
CA GLN A 71 16.47 -3.06 -9.27
C GLN A 71 16.98 -1.63 -9.47
N ALA A 72 18.25 -1.49 -9.83
CA ALA A 72 18.88 -0.17 -10.01
C ALA A 72 18.21 0.62 -11.14
N GLU A 73 17.70 -0.08 -12.15
CA GLU A 73 16.97 0.47 -13.29
C GLU A 73 15.67 1.14 -12.84
N CYS A 74 14.91 0.49 -11.96
CA CYS A 74 13.69 1.08 -11.42
C CYS A 74 13.98 2.39 -10.68
N MET A 75 15.12 2.45 -9.97
CA MET A 75 15.53 3.67 -9.26
C MET A 75 15.95 4.81 -10.20
N LYS A 76 16.17 4.55 -11.49
CA LYS A 76 16.50 5.55 -12.51
C LYS A 76 15.26 6.04 -13.27
N VAL A 77 14.12 5.35 -13.16
CA VAL A 77 12.89 5.74 -13.86
C VAL A 77 12.36 7.08 -13.32
N PRO A 78 12.05 8.06 -14.17
CA PRO A 78 11.34 9.25 -13.72
C PRO A 78 9.91 8.89 -13.29
N ILE A 79 9.42 9.46 -12.20
CA ILE A 79 8.06 9.21 -11.69
C ILE A 79 7.82 7.70 -11.39
N GLN A 80 8.78 7.07 -10.70
CA GLN A 80 8.77 5.66 -10.27
C GLN A 80 7.43 5.19 -9.70
N ARG A 81 6.77 6.06 -8.93
CA ARG A 81 5.46 5.77 -8.34
C ARG A 81 4.42 5.42 -9.41
N GLN A 82 4.35 6.21 -10.47
CA GLN A 82 3.39 5.99 -11.55
C GLN A 82 3.72 4.71 -12.28
N PHE A 83 4.99 4.53 -12.68
CA PHE A 83 5.46 3.33 -13.36
C PHE A 83 5.11 2.04 -12.62
N VAL A 84 5.44 1.97 -11.32
CA VAL A 84 5.17 0.78 -10.51
C VAL A 84 3.66 0.57 -10.34
N SER A 85 2.88 1.63 -10.11
CA SER A 85 1.43 1.50 -9.99
C SER A 85 0.77 1.00 -11.28
N GLU A 86 1.19 1.50 -12.44
CA GLU A 86 0.66 1.08 -13.76
C GLU A 86 1.05 -0.36 -14.09
N LEU A 87 2.30 -0.76 -13.81
CA LEU A 87 2.73 -2.14 -13.99
C LEU A 87 1.95 -3.11 -13.07
N THR A 88 1.72 -2.74 -11.81
CA THR A 88 0.88 -3.56 -10.92
C THR A 88 -0.54 -3.68 -11.46
N MET A 89 -1.12 -2.60 -11.99
CA MET A 89 -2.45 -2.64 -12.62
C MET A 89 -2.49 -3.60 -13.81
N GLU A 90 -1.49 -3.54 -14.69
CA GLU A 90 -1.37 -4.42 -15.85
C GLU A 90 -1.26 -5.89 -15.42
N LEU A 91 -0.43 -6.20 -14.42
CA LEU A 91 -0.26 -7.55 -13.87
C LEU A 91 -1.54 -8.11 -13.22
N LEU A 92 -2.40 -7.24 -12.71
CA LEU A 92 -3.69 -7.65 -12.14
C LEU A 92 -4.78 -7.79 -13.21
N SER A 93 -4.68 -7.02 -14.30
CA SER A 93 -5.66 -7.05 -15.40
C SER A 93 -5.59 -8.32 -16.26
N THR A 94 -4.53 -9.12 -16.11
CA THR A 94 -4.38 -10.43 -16.76
C THR A 94 -5.07 -11.57 -16.03
N ASN A 95 -5.51 -11.36 -14.78
CA ASN A 95 -6.28 -12.30 -13.98
C ASN A 95 -7.72 -11.78 -13.81
N GLU A 96 -8.68 -12.69 -13.59
CA GLU A 96 -10.13 -12.46 -13.70
C GLU A 96 -10.69 -11.19 -13.03
N THR A 97 -11.86 -10.79 -13.55
CA THR A 97 -12.66 -9.61 -13.21
C THR A 97 -12.69 -9.29 -11.72
N SER A 98 -12.30 -8.06 -11.37
CA SER A 98 -12.44 -7.51 -10.02
C SER A 98 -13.87 -7.65 -9.49
N ASP A 99 -14.03 -8.11 -8.25
CA ASP A 99 -15.33 -8.24 -7.53
C ASP A 99 -16.03 -6.90 -7.23
N PHE A 100 -15.59 -5.80 -7.84
CA PHE A 100 -16.12 -4.47 -7.59
C PHE A 100 -16.78 -3.93 -8.85
N ASP A 101 -18.11 -3.87 -8.81
CA ASP A 101 -18.91 -3.21 -9.84
C ASP A 101 -18.77 -1.69 -9.76
N ALA A 102 -18.89 -1.03 -10.92
CA ALA A 102 -18.88 0.42 -10.97
C ALA A 102 -19.98 1.02 -10.07
N CYS A 103 -19.64 2.06 -9.31
CA CYS A 103 -20.62 2.71 -8.43
C CYS A 103 -21.49 3.75 -9.17
N GLU A 104 -22.50 4.27 -8.47
CA GLU A 104 -23.42 5.30 -9.01
C GLU A 104 -22.73 6.61 -9.46
N GLU A 105 -21.53 6.87 -8.94
CA GLU A 105 -20.69 8.03 -9.34
C GLU A 105 -19.70 7.67 -10.47
N GLY A 106 -19.81 6.46 -11.05
CA GLY A 106 -18.95 6.00 -12.14
C GLY A 106 -17.55 5.56 -11.71
N HIS A 107 -17.29 5.40 -10.40
CA HIS A 107 -16.01 4.86 -9.95
C HIS A 107 -15.91 3.37 -10.31
N THR A 108 -14.94 3.04 -11.14
CA THR A 108 -14.63 1.66 -11.54
C THR A 108 -13.65 1.00 -10.57
N SER A 109 -13.54 -0.33 -10.65
CA SER A 109 -12.51 -1.10 -9.93
C SER A 109 -11.11 -0.61 -10.27
N GLU A 110 -10.86 -0.28 -11.54
CA GLU A 110 -9.60 0.29 -12.01
C GLU A 110 -9.24 1.58 -11.26
N LEU A 111 -10.20 2.50 -11.13
CA LEU A 111 -9.98 3.77 -10.43
C LEU A 111 -9.72 3.55 -8.93
N VAL A 112 -10.46 2.63 -8.30
CA VAL A 112 -10.26 2.26 -6.89
C VAL A 112 -8.83 1.74 -6.68
N LEU A 113 -8.41 0.78 -7.50
CA LEU A 113 -7.08 0.18 -7.45
C LEU A 113 -5.98 1.22 -7.70
N LYS A 114 -6.15 2.09 -8.72
CA LYS A 114 -5.21 3.17 -9.02
C LYS A 114 -4.99 4.09 -7.81
N ASN A 115 -6.05 4.46 -7.10
CA ASN A 115 -5.95 5.31 -5.91
C ASN A 115 -5.22 4.59 -4.75
N LEU A 116 -5.47 3.29 -4.56
CA LEU A 116 -4.76 2.47 -3.57
C LEU A 116 -3.27 2.34 -3.92
N PHE A 117 -2.95 2.02 -5.17
CA PHE A 117 -1.58 1.79 -5.62
C PHE A 117 -0.76 3.06 -5.57
N TRP A 118 -1.34 4.19 -5.97
CA TRP A 118 -0.66 5.48 -5.89
C TRP A 118 -0.13 5.76 -4.48
N CYS A 119 -0.98 5.65 -3.47
CA CYS A 119 -0.58 5.93 -2.09
C CYS A 119 0.41 4.88 -1.58
N SER A 120 0.17 3.60 -1.86
CA SER A 120 0.96 2.50 -1.30
C SER A 120 2.33 2.37 -1.92
N THR A 121 2.46 2.50 -3.24
CA THR A 121 3.75 2.54 -3.93
C THR A 121 4.62 3.64 -3.37
N ASN A 122 4.05 4.84 -3.15
CA ASN A 122 4.79 5.95 -2.57
C ASN A 122 5.36 5.62 -1.18
N ILE A 123 4.58 4.93 -0.35
CA ILE A 123 5.00 4.51 0.99
C ILE A 123 6.14 3.49 0.90
N VAL A 124 5.99 2.46 0.05
CA VAL A 124 7.00 1.41 -0.11
C VAL A 124 8.32 1.98 -0.62
N LEU A 125 8.28 2.78 -1.69
CA LEU A 125 9.48 3.38 -2.27
C LEU A 125 10.17 4.32 -1.29
N LYS A 126 9.41 5.16 -0.57
CA LYS A 126 9.96 6.06 0.46
C LYS A 126 10.61 5.28 1.59
N ASN A 127 9.97 4.21 2.06
CA ASN A 127 10.52 3.36 3.11
C ASN A 127 11.78 2.62 2.66
N TYR A 128 11.81 2.13 1.42
CA TYR A 128 13.01 1.51 0.85
C TYR A 128 14.18 2.50 0.80
N CYS A 129 13.97 3.67 0.20
CA CYS A 129 14.99 4.72 0.13
C CYS A 129 15.49 5.13 1.52
N GLY A 130 14.57 5.27 2.48
CA GLY A 130 14.91 5.55 3.88
C GLY A 130 15.86 4.51 4.48
N LYS A 131 15.56 3.22 4.30
CA LYS A 131 16.41 2.11 4.79
C LYS A 131 17.78 2.09 4.13
N VAL A 132 17.84 2.30 2.81
CA VAL A 132 19.11 2.35 2.06
C VAL A 132 19.98 3.51 2.55
N ASN A 133 19.39 4.70 2.70
CA ASN A 133 20.09 5.88 3.17
C ASN A 133 20.59 5.70 4.61
N GLU A 134 19.77 5.14 5.50
CA GLU A 134 20.17 4.85 6.88
C GLU A 134 21.35 3.87 6.95
N LYS A 135 21.36 2.85 6.09
CA LYS A 135 22.49 1.91 5.97
C LYS A 135 23.75 2.62 5.49
N LEU A 136 23.64 3.45 4.47
CA LEU A 136 24.76 4.23 3.93
C LEU A 136 25.36 5.17 4.99
N MET A 137 24.51 5.89 5.71
CA MET A 137 24.96 6.82 6.76
C MET A 137 25.69 6.10 7.90
N ARG A 138 25.23 4.89 8.29
CA ARG A 138 25.94 4.06 9.27
C ARG A 138 27.32 3.62 8.77
N LEU A 139 27.44 3.21 7.50
CA LEU A 139 28.72 2.81 6.91
C LEU A 139 29.71 3.98 6.87
N ILE A 140 29.26 5.17 6.43
CA ILE A 140 30.08 6.39 6.41
C ILE A 140 30.56 6.73 7.83
N ALA A 141 29.68 6.64 8.83
CA ALA A 141 30.03 6.91 10.22
C ALA A 141 31.08 5.92 10.77
N SER A 142 30.98 4.64 10.42
CA SER A 142 31.98 3.62 10.82
C SER A 142 33.34 3.87 10.17
N GLN A 143 33.39 4.16 8.87
CA GLN A 143 34.65 4.46 8.16
C GLN A 143 35.36 5.69 8.72
N ARG A 144 34.59 6.74 9.08
CA ARG A 144 35.15 7.93 9.74
C ARG A 144 35.76 7.62 11.11
N LYS A 145 35.23 6.64 11.84
CA LYS A 145 35.78 6.22 13.15
C LYS A 145 37.04 5.37 13.01
N GLU A 146 37.16 4.57 11.95
CA GLU A 146 38.36 3.77 11.66
C GLU A 146 39.53 4.66 11.21
N ASN A 147 39.27 5.65 10.36
CA ASN A 147 40.30 6.60 9.88
C ASN A 147 40.79 7.59 10.95
N VAL A 148 40.23 7.57 12.17
CA VAL A 148 40.59 8.45 13.29
C VAL A 148 41.31 7.68 14.42
N LYS A 149 41.55 6.36 14.26
CA LYS A 149 42.37 5.62 15.21
C LYS A 149 43.86 5.99 15.01
N PRO A 150 44.58 6.34 16.09
CA PRO A 150 45.99 6.76 16.05
C PRO A 150 46.94 5.61 15.70
#